data_AF-A0A1J5PV03-F1
#
_entry.id   AF-A0A1J5PV03-F1
#
_cell.length_a   1.000
_cell.length_b   1.000
_cell.length_c   1.000
_cell.angle_alpha   90.00
_cell.angle_beta   90.00
_cell.angle_gamma   90.00
#
_symmetry.space_group_name_H-M   'P 1'
#
loop_
_entity.id
_entity.type
_entity.pdbx_description
1 polymer ?
#
loop_
_entity_poly.entity_id
_entity_poly.type
_entity_poly.pdbx_seq_one_letter_code
_entity_poly.pdbx_strand_id
1 'polypeptide(L)'
;MIITIRKTGSPTGAEEMLGKVDAARLEAEVRHLLALHLETLADLTSSHEPSEAEGVRYEVEVQGPGHVSNILIVEAPGDPEHPVVRALADLMQTLGLPPPVPTAVL
;
A
#
# COMPACT_ATOMS: atom_id res chain seq x y z
N MET A 1 15.04 -6.10 -3.19
CA MET A 1 13.62 -5.87 -3.55
C MET A 1 13.31 -4.46 -3.12
N ILE A 2 12.80 -3.62 -4.01
CA ILE A 2 12.45 -2.24 -3.68
C ILE A 2 10.92 -2.15 -3.60
N ILE A 3 10.40 -1.59 -2.52
CA ILE A 3 8.97 -1.31 -2.34
C ILE A 3 8.79 0.20 -2.42
N THR A 4 7.95 0.65 -3.36
CA THR A 4 7.58 2.06 -3.50
C THR A 4 6.09 2.21 -3.26
N ILE A 5 5.68 3.12 -2.39
CA ILE A 5 4.27 3.43 -2.13
C ILE A 5 3.99 4.86 -2.61
N ARG A 6 2.97 4.98 -3.46
CA ARG A 6 2.48 6.27 -3.99
C ARG A 6 1.00 6.42 -3.71
N LYS A 7 0.57 7.64 -3.44
CA LYS A 7 -0.84 8.03 -3.39
C LYS A 7 -1.18 8.65 -4.74
N THR A 8 -2.11 8.07 -5.48
CA THR A 8 -2.46 8.51 -6.85
C THR A 8 -3.88 9.07 -6.95
N GLY A 9 -4.79 8.73 -6.03
CA GLY A 9 -6.19 9.18 -6.01
C GLY A 9 -6.50 10.14 -4.87
N SER A 10 -5.78 11.26 -4.76
CA SER A 10 -6.05 12.31 -3.77
C SER A 10 -7.07 13.34 -4.29
N PRO A 11 -7.88 13.99 -3.44
CA PRO A 11 -8.74 15.10 -3.86
C PRO A 11 -7.96 16.30 -4.42
N THR A 12 -6.67 16.40 -4.13
CA THR A 12 -5.75 17.41 -4.69
C THR A 12 -5.26 17.09 -6.11
N GLY A 13 -5.55 15.90 -6.65
CA GLY A 13 -5.15 15.48 -8.00
C GLY A 13 -3.64 15.24 -8.21
N ALA A 14 -2.82 15.48 -7.19
CA ALA A 14 -1.38 15.30 -7.26
C ALA A 14 -0.98 13.89 -6.78
N GLU A 15 -0.18 13.20 -7.58
CA GLU A 15 0.53 11.99 -7.15
C GLU A 15 1.55 12.36 -6.05
N GLU A 16 1.51 11.64 -4.93
CA GLU A 16 2.40 11.86 -3.80
C GLU A 16 3.19 10.58 -3.50
N MET A 17 4.53 10.66 -3.56
CA MET A 17 5.38 9.55 -3.14
C MET A 17 5.46 9.51 -1.62
N LEU A 18 4.88 8.48 -1.02
CA LEU A 18 4.82 8.33 0.44
C LEU A 18 6.11 7.71 0.98
N GLY A 19 6.68 6.76 0.24
CA GLY A 19 7.91 6.11 0.66
C GLY A 19 8.51 5.19 -0.38
N LYS A 20 9.81 4.96 -0.23
CA LYS A 20 10.59 4.01 -1.01
C LYS A 20 11.59 3.30 -0.10
N VAL A 21 11.48 1.99 -0.03
CA VAL A 21 12.28 1.17 0.88
C VAL A 21 12.99 0.07 0.09
N ASP A 22 14.29 -0.07 0.34
CA ASP A 22 15.05 -1.22 -0.15
C ASP A 22 14.99 -2.35 0.89
N ALA A 23 14.12 -3.31 0.64
CA ALA A 23 13.96 -4.47 1.51
C ALA A 23 15.23 -5.30 1.61
N ALA A 24 16.21 -5.20 0.69
CA ALA A 24 17.49 -5.90 0.84
C ALA A 24 18.31 -5.40 2.04
N ARG A 25 18.03 -4.19 2.53
CA ARG A 25 18.72 -3.55 3.66
C ARG A 25 18.02 -3.78 5.01
N LEU A 26 16.86 -4.41 5.00
CA LEU A 26 16.08 -4.70 6.19
C LEU A 26 16.50 -6.04 6.82
N GLU A 27 16.23 -6.17 8.11
CA GLU A 27 16.44 -7.42 8.84
C GLU A 27 15.58 -8.55 8.26
N ALA A 28 16.05 -9.80 8.41
CA ALA A 28 15.38 -10.96 7.83
C ALA A 28 13.92 -11.10 8.31
N GLU A 29 13.67 -10.81 9.58
CA GLU A 29 12.33 -10.83 10.19
C GLU A 29 11.41 -9.78 9.56
N VAL A 30 11.89 -8.53 9.44
CA VAL A 30 11.13 -7.43 8.82
C VAL A 30 10.83 -7.73 7.35
N ARG A 31 11.78 -8.31 6.61
CA ARG A 31 11.53 -8.73 5.21
C ARG A 31 10.45 -9.79 5.11
N HIS A 32 10.43 -10.75 6.05
CA HIS A 32 9.42 -11.79 6.08
C HIS A 32 8.03 -11.21 6.39
N LEU A 33 7.93 -10.31 7.38
CA LEU A 33 6.70 -9.59 7.69
C LEU A 33 6.20 -8.77 6.49
N LEU A 34 7.09 -8.05 5.80
CA LEU A 34 6.74 -7.30 4.60
C LEU A 34 6.18 -8.19 3.49
N ALA A 35 6.76 -9.37 3.28
CA ALA A 35 6.24 -10.32 2.30
C ALA A 35 4.80 -10.75 2.66
N LEU A 36 4.55 -11.10 3.94
CA LEU A 36 3.23 -11.47 4.42
C LEU A 36 2.19 -10.35 4.25
N HIS A 37 2.57 -9.10 4.57
CA HIS A 37 1.69 -7.94 4.38
C HIS A 37 1.38 -7.70 2.91
N LEU A 38 2.37 -7.83 2.02
CA LEU A 38 2.18 -7.68 0.58
C LEU A 38 1.28 -8.78 0.01
N GLU A 39 1.45 -10.03 0.44
CA GLU A 39 0.58 -11.14 0.04
C GLU A 39 -0.86 -10.92 0.52
N THR A 40 -1.04 -10.53 1.78
CA THR A 40 -2.36 -10.21 2.35
C THR A 40 -3.03 -9.07 1.57
N LEU A 41 -2.30 -8.01 1.27
CA LEU A 41 -2.81 -6.87 0.52
C LEU A 41 -3.15 -7.25 -0.92
N ALA A 42 -2.34 -8.07 -1.57
CA ALA A 42 -2.61 -8.58 -2.91
C ALA A 42 -3.88 -9.45 -2.95
N ASP A 43 -4.10 -10.30 -1.95
CA ASP A 43 -5.29 -11.14 -1.84
C ASP A 43 -6.57 -10.30 -1.63
N LEU A 44 -6.50 -9.33 -0.72
CA LEU A 44 -7.62 -8.43 -0.41
C LEU A 44 -8.00 -7.53 -1.60
N THR A 45 -7.01 -7.01 -2.33
CA THR A 45 -7.23 -6.15 -3.51
C THR A 45 -7.69 -6.93 -4.73
N SER A 46 -7.26 -8.19 -4.88
CA SER A 46 -7.72 -9.07 -5.97
C SER A 46 -9.16 -9.56 -5.77
N SER A 47 -9.62 -9.60 -4.51
CA SER A 47 -10.97 -10.02 -4.13
C SER A 47 -11.97 -8.87 -4.05
N HIS A 48 -11.50 -7.62 -4.09
CA HIS A 48 -12.35 -6.44 -4.08
C HIS A 48 -12.66 -6.00 -5.51
N GLU A 49 -13.94 -6.03 -5.90
CA GLU A 49 -14.37 -5.23 -7.04
C GLU A 49 -14.16 -3.74 -6.68
N PRO A 50 -13.61 -2.92 -7.58
CA PRO A 50 -13.43 -1.49 -7.33
C PRO A 50 -14.79 -0.90 -6.95
N SER A 51 -14.90 -0.48 -5.69
CA SER A 51 -16.14 0.05 -5.17
C SER A 51 -16.26 1.49 -5.67
N GLU A 52 -17.42 1.90 -6.19
CA GLU A 52 -17.71 3.30 -6.54
C GLU A 52 -17.65 4.25 -5.33
N ALA A 53 -17.31 3.76 -4.14
CA ALA A 53 -17.07 4.54 -2.94
C ALA A 53 -15.88 5.51 -3.16
N GLU A 54 -16.08 6.78 -2.81
CA GLU A 54 -15.03 7.80 -2.74
C GLU A 54 -13.91 7.33 -1.80
N GLY A 55 -12.87 6.74 -2.38
CA GLY A 55 -11.69 6.22 -1.68
C GLY A 55 -10.40 6.83 -2.22
N VAL A 56 -9.35 6.77 -1.42
CA VAL A 56 -8.01 7.18 -1.85
C VAL A 56 -7.35 6.01 -2.56
N ARG A 57 -6.88 6.24 -3.79
CA ARG A 57 -6.09 5.25 -4.51
C ARG A 57 -4.61 5.32 -4.11
N TYR A 58 -4.05 4.18 -3.74
CA TYR A 58 -2.63 3.97 -3.50
C TYR A 58 -2.09 2.97 -4.52
N GLU A 59 -0.84 3.16 -4.91
CA GLU A 59 -0.08 2.21 -5.72
C GLU A 59 1.12 1.72 -4.92
N VAL A 60 1.20 0.41 -4.73
CA VAL A 60 2.33 -0.26 -4.11
C VAL A 60 3.09 -1.01 -5.20
N GLU A 61 4.23 -0.45 -5.61
CA GLU A 61 5.13 -1.07 -6.58
C GLU A 61 6.20 -1.90 -5.86
N VAL A 62 6.28 -3.18 -6.20
CA VAL A 62 7.27 -4.13 -5.68
C VAL A 62 8.21 -4.54 -6.81
N GLN A 63 9.47 -4.11 -6.74
CA GLN A 63 10.52 -4.45 -7.70
C GLN A 63 11.40 -5.58 -7.15
N GLY A 64 11.24 -6.79 -7.70
CA GLY A 64 12.06 -7.96 -7.37
C GLY A 64 13.39 -8.02 -8.13
N PRO A 65 14.37 -8.83 -7.68
CA PRO A 65 15.59 -9.09 -8.44
C PRO A 65 15.24 -9.85 -9.74
N GLY A 66 15.55 -9.27 -10.90
CA GLY A 66 15.31 -9.92 -12.21
C GLY A 66 14.15 -9.37 -13.06
N HIS A 67 13.62 -8.19 -12.74
CA HIS A 67 12.72 -7.38 -13.60
C HIS A 67 11.31 -7.92 -13.87
N VAL A 68 10.51 -8.05 -12.81
CA VAL A 68 9.07 -7.78 -12.90
C VAL A 68 8.69 -6.84 -11.75
N SER A 69 8.25 -5.62 -12.10
CA SER A 69 7.56 -4.74 -11.14
C SER A 69 6.15 -5.27 -10.97
N ASN A 70 5.76 -5.67 -9.77
CA ASN A 70 4.37 -5.98 -9.45
C ASN A 70 3.73 -4.73 -8.86
N ILE A 71 2.65 -4.23 -9.47
CA ILE A 71 1.96 -3.02 -9.01
C ILE A 71 0.62 -3.46 -8.40
N LEU A 72 0.49 -3.28 -7.10
CA LEU A 72 -0.78 -3.46 -6.40
C LEU A 72 -1.50 -2.11 -6.37
N ILE A 73 -2.69 -2.08 -6.95
CA ILE A 73 -3.59 -0.92 -6.85
C ILE A 73 -4.49 -1.16 -5.64
N VAL A 74 -4.44 -0.24 -4.70
CA VAL A 74 -5.13 -0.33 -3.43
C VAL A 74 -6.11 0.83 -3.33
N GLU A 75 -7.40 0.53 -3.37
CA GLU A 75 -8.44 1.52 -3.10
C GLU A 75 -8.76 1.49 -1.61
N ALA A 76 -8.31 2.52 -0.90
CA ALA A 76 -8.54 2.70 0.52
C ALA A 76 -9.83 3.49 0.72
N PRO A 77 -10.94 2.87 1.15
CA PRO A 77 -12.14 3.61 1.51
C PRO A 77 -11.86 4.54 2.70
N GLY A 78 -12.71 5.55 2.88
CA GLY A 78 -12.65 6.46 4.03
C GLY A 78 -12.90 5.79 5.39
N ASP A 79 -13.20 4.49 5.42
CA ASP A 79 -13.40 3.70 6.63
C ASP A 79 -12.07 3.12 7.16
N PRO A 80 -11.55 3.58 8.32
CA PRO A 80 -10.33 3.05 8.92
C PRO A 80 -10.45 1.59 9.40
N GLU A 81 -11.66 1.06 9.58
CA GLU A 81 -11.87 -0.33 9.96
C GLU A 81 -11.82 -1.31 8.78
N HIS A 82 -11.82 -0.79 7.56
CA HIS A 82 -11.78 -1.61 6.35
C HIS A 82 -10.52 -2.46 6.28
N PRO A 83 -10.61 -3.77 5.96
CA PRO A 83 -9.47 -4.69 5.98
C PRO A 83 -8.32 -4.25 5.07
N VAL A 84 -8.63 -3.66 3.91
CA VAL A 84 -7.62 -3.11 2.99
C VAL A 84 -6.86 -1.93 3.61
N VAL A 85 -7.57 -1.04 4.34
CA VAL A 85 -6.96 0.13 4.99
C VAL A 85 -6.06 -0.32 6.14
N ARG A 86 -6.51 -1.31 6.92
CA ARG A 86 -5.69 -1.93 7.98
C ARG A 86 -4.43 -2.59 7.42
N ALA A 87 -4.56 -3.43 6.39
CA ALA A 87 -3.43 -4.09 5.76
C ALA A 87 -2.43 -3.08 5.16
N LEU A 88 -2.93 -2.00 4.54
CA LEU A 88 -2.08 -0.91 4.05
C LEU A 88 -1.39 -0.16 5.20
N ALA A 89 -2.10 0.10 6.30
CA ALA A 89 -1.53 0.76 7.47
C ALA A 89 -0.42 -0.10 8.11
N ASP A 90 -0.63 -1.40 8.25
CA ASP A 90 0.37 -2.34 8.79
C ASP A 90 1.62 -2.40 7.89
N LEU A 91 1.41 -2.42 6.56
CA LEU A 91 2.51 -2.33 5.58
C LEU A 91 3.28 -1.01 5.75
N MET A 92 2.60 0.13 5.83
CA MET A 92 3.23 1.44 5.98
C MET A 92 3.99 1.55 7.30
N GLN A 93 3.42 1.07 8.42
CA GLN A 93 4.10 1.03 9.71
C GLN A 93 5.35 0.17 9.69
N THR A 94 5.30 -1.01 9.06
CA THR A 94 6.46 -1.90 8.91
C THR A 94 7.58 -1.22 8.09
N LEU A 95 7.21 -0.34 7.17
CA LEU A 95 8.14 0.46 6.36
C LEU A 95 8.60 1.75 7.07
N GLY A 96 8.09 2.06 8.27
CA GLY A 96 8.36 3.31 8.97
C GLY A 96 7.73 4.55 8.32
N LEU A 97 6.68 4.36 7.52
CA LEU A 97 5.92 5.40 6.84
C LEU A 97 4.71 5.82 7.69
N PRO A 98 4.23 7.07 7.57
CA PRO A 98 3.00 7.49 8.22
C PRO A 98 1.82 6.63 7.75
N PRO A 99 0.84 6.33 8.62
CA PRO A 99 -0.34 5.54 8.22
C PRO A 99 -1.13 6.26 7.12
N PRO A 100 -1.90 5.51 6.30
CA PRO A 100 -2.75 6.11 5.28
C PRO A 100 -3.76 7.03 5.96
N VAL A 101 -3.82 8.29 5.54
CA VAL A 101 -4.79 9.25 6.07
C VAL A 101 -6.16 8.89 5.51
N PRO A 102 -7.14 8.47 6.34
CA PRO A 102 -8.51 8.36 5.86
C PRO A 102 -8.93 9.76 5.45
N THR A 103 -9.20 9.96 4.16
CA THR A 103 -9.82 11.20 3.71
C THR A 103 -11.27 11.08 4.12
N ALA A 104 -11.57 11.41 5.39
CA ALA A 104 -12.94 11.57 5.83
C ALA A 104 -13.54 12.66 4.95
N VAL A 105 -14.49 12.26 4.10
CA VAL A 105 -15.34 13.19 3.36
C VAL A 105 -16.07 14.01 4.42
N LEU A 106 -15.78 15.32 4.45
CA LEU A 106 -16.51 16.31 5.24
C LEU A 106 -17.93 16.49 4.69
#